data_AF-A0A4R0QZT1-F1
#
_entry.id   AF-A0A4R0QZT1-F1
#
_cell.length_a   1.000
_cell.length_b   1.000
_cell.length_c   1.000
_cell.angle_alpha   90.00
_cell.angle_beta   90.00
_cell.angle_gamma   90.00
#
_symmetry.space_group_name_H-M   'P 1'
#
loop_
_entity.id
_entity.type
_entity.pdbx_description
1 polymer ?
#
loop_
_entity_poly.entity_id
_entity_poly.type
_entity_poly.pdbx_seq_one_letter_code
_entity_poly.pdbx_strand_id
1 'polypeptide(L)' 'MPMKPLAGLFLALACVLGIAATGSVFELAYGDPDLGGTVTGWILALTAPATVVTLLVAIRLNKPV' A
#
# COMPACT_ATOMS: atom_id res chain seq x y z
N MET A 1 23.73 -6.88 6.42
CA MET A 1 22.77 -7.86 7.00
C MET A 1 21.77 -8.22 5.90
N PRO A 2 21.67 -9.48 5.48
CA PRO A 2 20.64 -9.87 4.52
C PRO A 2 19.27 -9.60 5.12
N MET A 3 18.36 -9.01 4.34
CA MET A 3 16.98 -8.80 4.77
C MET A 3 16.31 -10.15 5.04
N LYS A 4 15.56 -10.24 6.13
CA LYS A 4 14.72 -11.42 6.37
C LYS A 4 13.71 -11.52 5.22
N PRO A 5 13.56 -12.69 4.56
CA PRO A 5 12.76 -12.81 3.34
C PRO A 5 11.31 -12.35 3.55
N LEU A 6 10.75 -12.62 4.73
CA LEU A 6 9.39 -12.20 5.10
C LEU A 6 9.27 -10.67 5.23
N ALA A 7 10.31 -9.97 5.73
CA ALA A 7 10.32 -8.51 5.74
C ALA A 7 10.37 -7.92 4.32
N GLY A 8 11.14 -8.55 3.42
CA GLY A 8 11.17 -8.19 2.00
C GLY A 8 9.81 -8.36 1.31
N LEU A 9 9.07 -9.43 1.62
CA LEU A 9 7.72 -9.65 1.11
C LEU A 9 6.74 -8.56 1.56
N PHE A 10 6.73 -8.22 2.85
CA PHE A 10 5.87 -7.15 3.37
C PHE A 10 6.25 -5.77 2.79
N LEU A 11 7.54 -5.53 2.54
CA LEU A 11 7.99 -4.31 1.86
C LEU A 11 7.49 -4.25 0.42
N ALA A 12 7.60 -5.35 -0.33
CA ALA A 12 7.08 -5.43 -1.70
C ALA A 12 5.56 -5.21 -1.73
N LEU A 13 4.83 -5.81 -0.78
CA LEU A 13 3.39 -5.60 -0.62
C LEU A 13 3.07 -4.13 -0.31
N ALA A 14 3.81 -3.48 0.58
CA ALA A 14 3.64 -2.05 0.88
C ALA A 14 3.85 -1.18 -0.37
N CYS A 15 4.82 -1.52 -1.24
CA CYS A 15 5.01 -0.81 -2.51
C CYS A 15 3.80 -0.95 -3.44
N VAL A 16 3.26 -2.16 -3.61
CA VAL A 16 2.08 -2.40 -4.47
C VAL A 16 0.85 -1.66 -3.93
N LEU A 17 0.61 -1.73 -2.62
CA LEU A 17 -0.48 -1.00 -1.97
C LEU A 17 -0.30 0.52 -2.10
N GLY A 18 0.93 1.01 -2.00
CA GLY A 18 1.25 2.42 -2.20
C GLY A 18 0.93 2.90 -3.62
N ILE A 19 1.32 2.12 -4.64
CA ILE A 19 0.99 2.40 -6.04
C ILE A 19 -0.53 2.47 -6.23
N ALA A 20 -1.28 1.48 -5.71
CA ALA A 20 -2.73 1.46 -5.80
C ALA A 20 -3.38 2.69 -5.12
N ALA A 21 -2.93 3.04 -3.91
CA ALA A 21 -3.41 4.21 -3.20
C ALA A 21 -3.16 5.50 -4.00
N THR A 22 -1.94 5.69 -4.54
CA THR A 22 -1.62 6.89 -5.34
C THR A 22 -2.46 6.98 -6.60
N GLY A 23 -2.66 5.87 -7.33
CA GLY A 23 -3.51 5.83 -8.52
C GLY A 23 -4.95 6.23 -8.22
N SER A 24 -5.54 5.66 -7.16
CA SER A 24 -6.90 6.00 -6.74
C SER A 24 -7.05 7.47 -6.34
N VAL A 25 -6.05 8.09 -5.69
CA VAL A 25 -6.08 9.53 -5.38
C VAL A 25 -6.15 10.37 -6.65
N PHE A 26 -5.33 10.06 -7.65
CA PHE A 26 -5.33 10.79 -8.91
C PHE A 26 -6.65 10.63 -9.65
N GLU A 27 -7.15 9.40 -9.82
CA GLU A 27 -8.43 9.18 -10.51
C GLU A 27 -9.61 9.89 -9.84
N LEU A 28 -9.71 9.81 -8.51
CA LEU A 28 -10.77 10.51 -7.78
C LEU A 28 -10.63 12.03 -7.87
N ALA A 29 -9.40 12.55 -7.89
CA ALA A 29 -9.14 13.98 -8.03
C ALA A 29 -9.44 14.51 -9.44
N TYR A 30 -9.22 13.69 -10.48
CA TYR A 30 -9.56 14.04 -11.86
C TYR A 30 -11.06 13.96 -12.15
N GLY A 31 -11.81 13.20 -11.35
CA GLY A 31 -13.28 13.22 -11.35
C GLY A 31 -13.96 12.21 -12.27
N ASP A 32 -13.19 11.39 -12.99
CA ASP A 32 -13.71 10.33 -13.88
C ASP A 32 -12.96 8.99 -13.66
N PRO A 33 -13.15 8.33 -12.49
CA PRO A 33 -12.49 7.07 -12.16
C PRO A 33 -13.05 5.90 -12.96
N ASP A 34 -12.16 5.06 -13.53
CA ASP A 34 -12.52 3.96 -14.44
C ASP A 34 -13.41 2.89 -13.77
N LEU A 35 -13.11 2.59 -12.50
CA LEU A 35 -13.89 1.67 -11.66
C LEU A 35 -15.12 2.33 -11.00
N GLY A 36 -15.32 3.64 -11.22
CA GLY A 36 -16.34 4.45 -10.57
C GLY A 36 -15.93 4.94 -9.17
N GLY A 37 -16.49 6.09 -8.76
CA GLY A 37 -16.07 6.80 -7.55
C GLY A 37 -16.19 5.97 -6.27
N THR A 38 -17.24 5.15 -6.16
CA THR A 38 -17.45 4.29 -4.99
C THR A 38 -16.38 3.20 -4.88
N VAL A 39 -16.08 2.49 -5.97
CA VAL A 39 -15.12 1.38 -5.95
C VAL A 39 -13.70 1.92 -5.76
N THR A 40 -13.31 2.95 -6.53
CA THR A 40 -12.00 3.59 -6.38
C THR A 40 -11.81 4.20 -4.98
N GLY A 41 -12.88 4.74 -4.39
CA GLY A 41 -12.89 5.21 -3.00
C GLY A 41 -12.64 4.09 -1.99
N TRP A 42 -13.28 2.93 -2.15
CA TRP A 42 -13.03 1.76 -1.30
C TRP A 42 -11.60 1.21 -1.44
N ILE A 43 -11.07 1.17 -2.66
CA ILE A 43 -9.69 0.77 -2.92
C ILE A 43 -8.75 1.71 -2.17
N LEU A 44 -8.94 3.02 -2.27
CA LEU A 44 -8.12 3.99 -1.54
C LEU A 44 -8.24 3.80 -0.02
N ALA A 45 -9.46 3.65 0.49
CA ALA A 45 -9.73 3.50 1.91
C ALA A 45 -9.07 2.25 2.51
N LEU A 46 -8.86 1.18 1.72
CA LEU A 46 -8.16 -0.03 2.15
C LEU A 46 -6.64 0.07 1.92
N THR A 47 -6.21 0.50 0.74
CA THR A 47 -4.81 0.49 0.33
C THR A 47 -3.97 1.52 1.08
N ALA A 48 -4.53 2.70 1.39
CA ALA A 48 -3.82 3.73 2.17
C ALA A 48 -3.42 3.25 3.57
N PRO A 49 -4.34 2.78 4.45
CA PRO A 49 -3.95 2.26 5.75
C PRO A 49 -3.16 0.95 5.65
N ALA A 50 -3.49 0.06 4.70
CA ALA A 50 -2.78 -1.21 4.53
C ALA A 50 -1.30 -0.99 4.15
N THR A 51 -0.99 0.04 3.36
CA THR A 51 0.41 0.43 3.06
C THR A 51 1.17 0.74 4.33
N VAL A 52 0.60 1.55 5.23
CA VAL A 52 1.23 1.91 6.50
C VAL A 52 1.44 0.67 7.37
N VAL A 53 0.41 -0.16 7.54
CA VAL A 53 0.48 -1.37 8.36
C VAL A 53 1.54 -2.33 7.85
N THR A 54 1.55 -2.62 6.54
CA THR A 54 2.50 -3.57 5.94
C THR A 54 3.94 -3.06 6.00
N LEU A 55 4.16 -1.76 5.83
CA LEU A 55 5.48 -1.14 6.03
C LEU A 55 5.96 -1.26 7.48
N LEU A 56 5.10 -0.96 8.46
CA LEU A 56 5.45 -1.09 9.87
C LEU A 56 5.78 -2.55 10.25
N VAL A 57 5.03 -3.51 9.71
CA VAL A 57 5.32 -4.94 9.88
C VAL A 57 6.68 -5.29 9.26
N ALA A 58 6.99 -4.84 8.04
CA ALA A 58 8.28 -5.06 7.40
C ALA A 58 9.44 -4.53 8.26
N ILE A 59 9.31 -3.31 8.79
CA ILE A 59 10.31 -2.68 9.67
C ILE A 59 10.47 -3.51 10.95
N ARG A 60 9.36 -3.90 11.58
CA ARG A 60 9.39 -4.65 12.84
C ARG A 60 10.06 -6.00 12.68
N LEU A 61 9.81 -6.69 11.57
CA LEU A 61 10.41 -7.96 11.24
C LEU A 61 11.91 -7.82 10.97
N ASN A 62 12.33 -6.77 10.27
CA ASN A 62 13.74 -6.57 9.90
C ASN A 62 14.60 -5.98 11.03
N LYS A 63 14.01 -5.61 12.17
CA LYS A 63 14.76 -5.07 13.31
C LYS A 63 15.84 -6.08 13.77
N PRO A 64 17.12 -5.67 13.86
CA PRO A 64 18.17 -6.48 14.44
C PRO A 64 17.90 -6.65 15.94
N VAL A 65 18.11 -7.87 16.44
CA VAL A 65 18.11 -8.18 17.88
C VAL A 65 19.41 -7.72 18.52
#